data_AF-A0AAU1AJ72-F1
#
_entry.id   AF-A0AAU1AJ72-F1
#
_cell.length_a   1.000
_cell.length_b   1.000
_cell.length_c   1.000
_cell.angle_alpha   90.00
_cell.angle_beta   90.00
_cell.angle_gamma   90.00
#
_symmetry.space_group_name_H-M   'P 1'
#
loop_
_entity.id
_entity.type
_entity.pdbx_description
1 polymer ?
#
loop_
_entity_poly.entity_id
_entity_poly.type
_entity_poly.pdbx_seq_one_letter_code
_entity_poly.pdbx_strand_id
1 'polypeptide(L)'
;MKRLGLGGLFFGWLYGVPFLLLVGLIRRMSRPYTPSADEAQAFGATTDALLTTGLLLNGVLPVLGLLLAGWAGEALWRRHFAWAFGGTALLYVAVALVGSMATSSLIGHVPADLEPDPVVTQCIPISGGRGCPGG
;
A
#
# COMPACT_ATOMS: atom_id res chain seq x y z
N MET A 1 9.26 -1.75 34.21
CA MET A 1 9.68 -1.39 32.83
C MET A 1 9.45 -2.50 31.80
N LYS A 2 9.91 -3.75 32.02
CA LYS A 2 9.76 -4.87 31.06
C LYS A 2 8.32 -5.09 30.54
N ARG A 3 7.32 -5.00 31.42
CA ARG A 3 5.89 -5.15 31.07
C ARG A 3 5.33 -4.02 30.20
N LEU A 4 5.80 -2.78 30.41
CA LEU A 4 5.40 -1.63 29.60
C LEU A 4 5.96 -1.76 28.17
N GLY A 5 7.17 -2.28 28.02
CA GLY A 5 7.78 -2.53 26.71
C GLY A 5 7.03 -3.61 25.91
N LEU A 6 6.70 -4.75 26.53
CA LEU A 6 5.93 -5.82 25.88
C LEU A 6 4.52 -5.35 25.49
N GLY A 7 3.85 -4.58 26.38
CA GLY A 7 2.57 -3.98 26.07
C GLY A 7 2.64 -2.99 24.90
N GLY A 8 3.64 -2.09 24.91
CA GLY A 8 3.85 -1.16 23.81
C GLY A 8 4.12 -1.87 22.48
N LEU A 9 4.92 -2.94 22.48
CA LEU A 9 5.20 -3.74 21.29
C LEU A 9 3.95 -4.46 20.78
N PHE A 10 3.16 -5.04 21.68
CA PHE A 10 1.91 -5.71 21.32
C PHE A 10 0.87 -4.74 20.76
N PHE A 11 0.64 -3.60 21.41
CA PHE A 11 -0.32 -2.60 20.93
C PHE A 11 0.17 -1.86 19.67
N GLY A 12 1.48 -1.65 19.55
CA GLY A 12 2.09 -1.14 18.34
C GLY A 12 1.86 -2.07 17.15
N TRP A 13 1.96 -3.40 17.37
CA TRP A 13 1.55 -4.37 16.35
C TRP A 13 0.04 -4.36 16.13
N LEU A 14 -0.77 -4.47 17.19
CA LEU A 14 -2.22 -4.62 17.11
C LEU A 14 -2.92 -3.46 16.40
N TYR A 15 -2.43 -2.23 16.57
CA TYR A 15 -3.03 -1.03 15.99
C TYR A 15 -2.19 -0.41 14.88
N GLY A 16 -0.87 -0.33 15.08
CA GLY A 16 0.03 0.33 14.12
C GLY A 16 0.15 -0.44 12.81
N VAL A 17 0.26 -1.77 12.86
CA VAL A 17 0.38 -2.59 11.64
C VAL A 17 -0.91 -2.54 10.81
N PRO A 18 -2.11 -2.81 11.36
CA PRO A 18 -3.35 -2.67 10.60
C PRO A 18 -3.55 -1.27 10.06
N PHE A 19 -3.19 -0.23 10.81
CA PHE A 19 -3.27 1.16 10.34
C PHE A 19 -2.39 1.38 9.10
N LEU A 20 -1.11 1.00 9.15
CA LEU A 20 -0.19 1.16 8.01
C LEU A 20 -0.67 0.39 6.78
N LEU A 21 -1.10 -0.86 6.97
CA LEU A 21 -1.60 -1.70 5.88
C LEU A 21 -2.89 -1.13 5.29
N LEU A 22 -3.82 -0.67 6.11
CA LEU A 22 -5.07 -0.07 5.65
C LEU A 22 -4.80 1.22 4.86
N VAL A 23 -3.95 2.12 5.37
CA VAL A 23 -3.57 3.35 4.66
C VAL A 23 -2.87 3.03 3.34
N GLY A 24 -1.92 2.09 3.35
CA GLY A 24 -1.22 1.64 2.15
C GLY A 24 -2.18 1.06 1.11
N LEU A 25 -3.13 0.22 1.52
CA LEU A 25 -4.15 -0.35 0.62
C LEU A 25 -5.10 0.71 0.08
N ILE A 26 -5.56 1.66 0.91
CA ILE A 26 -6.39 2.78 0.46
C ILE A 26 -5.63 3.59 -0.60
N ARG A 27 -4.35 3.91 -0.36
CA ARG A 27 -3.53 4.62 -1.35
C ARG A 27 -3.34 3.82 -2.63
N ARG A 28 -3.12 2.50 -2.54
CA ARG A 28 -2.98 1.58 -3.67
C ARG A 28 -4.24 1.53 -4.55
N MET A 29 -5.41 1.60 -3.94
CA MET A 29 -6.70 1.61 -4.63
C MET A 29 -7.12 3.01 -5.10
N SER A 30 -6.50 4.06 -4.56
CA SER A 30 -6.77 5.44 -4.93
C SER A 30 -6.17 5.77 -6.30
N ARG A 31 -6.86 6.65 -7.04
CA ARG A 31 -6.39 7.22 -8.31
C ARG A 31 -6.22 8.72 -8.15
N PRO A 32 -5.20 9.20 -7.42
CA PRO A 32 -4.98 10.62 -7.26
C PRO A 32 -4.64 11.24 -8.62
N TYR A 33 -5.07 12.48 -8.84
CA TYR A 33 -4.60 13.28 -9.97
C TYR A 33 -3.14 13.70 -9.70
N THR A 34 -2.21 13.33 -10.57
CA THR A 34 -0.80 13.68 -10.48
C THR A 34 -0.38 14.42 -11.76
N PRO A 35 -0.26 15.75 -11.73
CA PRO A 35 0.07 16.56 -12.91
C PRO A 35 1.46 16.32 -13.50
N SER A 36 2.35 15.60 -12.80
CA SER A 36 3.68 15.26 -13.29
C SER A 36 4.08 13.81 -13.00
N ALA A 37 5.02 13.28 -13.80
CA ALA A 37 5.57 11.94 -13.61
C ALA A 37 6.30 11.79 -12.27
N ASP A 38 7.03 12.81 -11.83
CA ASP A 38 7.74 12.83 -10.55
C ASP A 38 6.77 12.69 -9.37
N GLU A 39 5.61 13.35 -9.43
CA GLU A 39 4.58 13.25 -8.40
C GLU A 39 3.91 11.88 -8.38
N ALA A 40 3.65 11.29 -9.56
CA ALA A 40 3.15 9.93 -9.67
C ALA A 40 4.14 8.91 -9.06
N GLN A 41 5.43 9.09 -9.33
CA GLN A 41 6.49 8.25 -8.79
C GLN A 41 6.62 8.41 -7.27
N ALA A 42 6.58 9.63 -6.75
CA ALA A 42 6.63 9.90 -5.31
C ALA A 42 5.43 9.28 -4.57
N PHE A 43 4.23 9.37 -5.17
CA PHE A 43 3.03 8.74 -4.63
C PHE A 43 3.15 7.21 -4.58
N GLY A 44 3.66 6.60 -5.66
CA GLY A 44 3.94 5.17 -5.74
C GLY A 44 4.96 4.72 -4.70
N ALA A 45 6.12 5.36 -4.64
CA ALA A 45 7.20 5.04 -3.70
C ALA A 45 6.75 5.12 -2.23
N THR A 46 5.95 6.14 -1.89
CA THR A 46 5.38 6.27 -0.53
C THR A 46 4.40 5.15 -0.22
N THR A 47 3.58 4.75 -1.20
CA THR A 47 2.59 3.68 -1.04
C THR A 47 3.29 2.33 -0.84
N ASP A 48 4.33 2.05 -1.65
CA ASP A 48 5.14 0.85 -1.52
C ASP A 48 5.89 0.82 -0.18
N ALA A 49 6.45 1.95 0.25
CA ALA A 49 7.10 2.06 1.55
C ALA A 49 6.14 1.74 2.71
N LEU A 50 4.91 2.27 2.68
CA LEU A 50 3.90 2.00 3.71
C LEU A 50 3.49 0.52 3.74
N LEU A 51 3.19 -0.07 2.58
CA LEU A 51 2.81 -1.48 2.47
C LEU A 51 3.96 -2.40 2.90
N THR A 52 5.16 -2.17 2.39
CA THR A 52 6.34 -2.96 2.72
C THR A 52 6.67 -2.87 4.20
N THR A 53 6.66 -1.66 4.76
CA THR A 53 6.91 -1.45 6.20
C THR A 53 5.84 -2.14 7.04
N GLY A 54 4.56 -1.99 6.69
CA GLY A 54 3.45 -2.67 7.39
C GLY A 54 3.60 -4.20 7.36
N LEU A 55 3.94 -4.77 6.21
CA LEU A 55 4.14 -6.22 6.04
C LEU A 55 5.34 -6.74 6.83
N LEU A 56 6.45 -6.00 6.82
CA LEU A 56 7.64 -6.36 7.60
C LEU A 56 7.34 -6.30 9.10
N LEU A 57 6.74 -5.21 9.57
CA LEU A 57 6.37 -5.05 10.99
C LEU A 57 5.35 -6.11 11.43
N ASN A 58 4.43 -6.51 10.55
CA ASN A 58 3.45 -7.57 10.81
C ASN A 58 4.11 -8.90 11.21
N GLY A 59 5.25 -9.24 10.58
CA GLY A 59 6.00 -10.45 10.87
C GLY A 59 7.01 -10.27 12.00
N VAL A 60 7.76 -9.17 11.98
CA VAL A 60 8.88 -8.95 12.89
C VAL A 60 8.42 -8.71 14.34
N LEU A 61 7.38 -7.88 14.56
CA LEU A 61 6.98 -7.50 15.91
C LEU A 61 6.46 -8.69 16.74
N PRO A 62 5.61 -9.59 16.23
CA PRO A 62 5.16 -10.75 17.01
C PRO A 62 6.29 -11.72 17.34
N VAL A 63 7.25 -11.91 16.42
CA VAL A 63 8.44 -12.74 16.64
C VAL A 63 9.32 -12.14 17.73
N LEU A 64 9.63 -10.85 17.65
CA LEU A 64 10.38 -10.15 18.71
C LEU A 64 9.66 -10.22 20.05
N GLY A 65 8.33 -10.04 20.07
CA GLY A 65 7.51 -10.13 21.27
C GLY A 65 7.54 -11.53 21.89
N LEU A 66 7.46 -12.59 21.08
CA LEU A 66 7.62 -13.98 21.54
C LEU A 66 8.98 -14.23 22.17
N LEU A 67 10.06 -13.80 21.52
CA LEU A 67 11.43 -13.96 22.01
C LEU A 67 11.64 -13.22 23.32
N LEU A 68 11.24 -11.94 23.39
CA LEU A 68 11.37 -11.10 24.58
C LEU A 68 10.52 -11.61 25.75
N ALA A 69 9.28 -12.04 25.49
CA ALA A 69 8.42 -12.62 26.53
C ALA A 69 8.97 -13.97 27.02
N GLY A 70 9.55 -14.77 26.12
CA GLY A 70 10.21 -16.02 26.47
C GLY A 70 11.43 -15.81 27.37
N TRP A 71 12.31 -14.87 27.01
CA TRP A 71 13.49 -14.51 27.82
C TRP A 71 13.12 -13.87 29.15
N ALA A 72 12.00 -13.14 29.22
CA ALA A 72 11.51 -12.53 30.45
C ALA A 72 10.73 -13.49 31.35
N GLY A 73 10.40 -14.70 30.90
CA GLY A 73 9.60 -15.67 31.65
C GLY A 73 8.12 -15.28 31.82
N GLU A 74 7.60 -14.35 31.01
CA GLU A 74 6.24 -13.80 31.15
C GLU A 74 5.24 -14.64 30.34
N ALA A 75 4.73 -15.71 30.95
CA ALA A 75 3.86 -16.68 30.29
C ALA A 75 2.59 -16.07 29.65
N LEU A 76 2.00 -15.07 30.31
CA LEU A 76 0.81 -14.37 29.81
C LEU A 76 1.12 -13.61 28.51
N TRP A 77 2.22 -12.85 28.49
CA TRP A 77 2.65 -12.12 27.29
C TRP A 77 3.05 -13.06 26.16
N ARG A 78 3.68 -14.19 26.47
CA ARG A 78 4.01 -15.21 25.47
C ARG A 78 2.75 -15.74 24.78
N ARG A 79 1.66 -15.94 25.51
CA ARG A 79 0.36 -16.34 24.93
C ARG A 79 -0.21 -15.27 24.01
N HIS A 80 -0.16 -13.99 24.40
CA HIS A 80 -0.60 -12.90 23.54
C HIS A 80 0.18 -12.83 22.23
N PHE A 81 1.51 -12.95 22.29
CA PHE A 81 2.33 -12.92 21.09
C PHE A 81 2.21 -14.19 20.23
N ALA A 82 1.89 -15.34 20.82
CA ALA A 82 1.56 -16.54 20.05
C ALA A 82 0.27 -16.35 19.24
N TRP A 83 -0.75 -15.71 19.82
CA TRP A 83 -1.95 -15.31 19.09
C TRP A 83 -1.66 -14.24 18.04
N ALA A 84 -0.82 -13.25 18.35
CA ALA A 84 -0.40 -12.24 17.39
C ALA A 84 0.31 -12.87 16.18
N PHE A 85 1.19 -13.85 16.42
CA PHE A 85 1.85 -14.61 15.35
C PHE A 85 0.86 -15.38 14.47
N GLY A 86 -0.20 -15.96 15.07
CA GLY A 86 -1.31 -16.51 14.28
C GLY A 86 -2.05 -15.44 13.47
N GLY A 87 -2.27 -14.26 14.07
CA GLY A 87 -2.88 -13.11 13.40
C GLY A 87 -2.05 -12.55 12.24
N THR A 88 -0.72 -12.66 12.28
CA THR A 88 0.17 -12.28 11.19
C THR A 88 -0.21 -12.97 9.89
N ALA A 89 -0.46 -14.28 9.93
CA ALA A 89 -0.83 -15.05 8.75
C ALA A 89 -2.18 -14.58 8.18
N LEU A 90 -3.16 -14.31 9.05
CA LEU A 90 -4.46 -13.77 8.64
C LEU A 90 -4.32 -12.41 7.96
N LEU A 91 -3.50 -11.51 8.52
CA LEU A 91 -3.24 -10.20 7.93
C LEU A 91 -2.54 -10.31 6.57
N TYR A 92 -1.57 -11.23 6.41
CA TYR A 92 -0.95 -11.46 5.09
C TYR A 92 -1.95 -11.95 4.06
N VAL A 93 -2.81 -12.91 4.42
CA VAL A 93 -3.87 -13.40 3.53
C VAL A 93 -4.83 -12.27 3.16
N ALA A 94 -5.29 -11.48 4.15
CA ALA A 94 -6.19 -10.37 3.90
C ALA A 94 -5.57 -9.31 2.96
N VAL A 95 -4.32 -8.92 3.20
CA VAL A 95 -3.61 -7.96 2.35
C VAL A 95 -3.38 -8.52 0.95
N ALA A 96 -3.03 -9.79 0.81
CA ALA A 96 -2.85 -10.43 -0.49
C ALA A 96 -4.17 -10.47 -1.28
N LEU A 97 -5.28 -10.81 -0.63
CA LEU A 97 -6.61 -10.80 -1.23
C LEU A 97 -7.00 -9.39 -1.70
N VAL A 98 -6.91 -8.38 -0.83
CA VAL A 98 -7.27 -7.00 -1.20
C VAL A 98 -6.31 -6.46 -2.27
N GLY A 99 -5.02 -6.74 -2.15
CA GLY A 99 -4.01 -6.36 -3.13
C GLY A 99 -4.26 -6.97 -4.51
N SER A 100 -4.75 -8.21 -4.58
CA SER A 100 -5.10 -8.85 -5.85
C SER A 100 -6.29 -8.19 -6.57
N MET A 101 -7.17 -7.52 -5.81
CA MET A 101 -8.31 -6.78 -6.35
C MET A 101 -7.92 -5.39 -6.85
N ALA A 102 -6.73 -4.88 -6.49
CA ALA A 102 -6.22 -3.61 -6.96
C ALA A 102 -5.70 -3.76 -8.41
N THR A 103 -6.62 -3.64 -9.38
CA THR A 103 -6.34 -3.71 -10.82
C THR A 103 -5.69 -2.45 -11.40
N SER A 104 -5.38 -1.45 -10.57
CA SER A 104 -4.65 -0.24 -10.98
C SER A 104 -3.16 -0.56 -11.19
N SER A 105 -2.61 -0.15 -12.33
CA SER A 105 -1.16 -0.14 -12.55
C SER A 105 -0.45 0.60 -11.41
N LEU A 106 0.70 0.09 -10.95
CA LEU A 106 1.55 0.79 -9.98
C LEU A 106 2.02 2.16 -10.49
N ILE A 107 2.01 2.34 -11.80
CA ILE A 107 2.33 3.59 -12.48
C ILE A 107 1.00 4.27 -12.76
N GLY A 108 0.83 5.47 -12.19
CA GLY A 108 -0.31 6.34 -12.42
C GLY A 108 -0.57 6.54 -13.91
N HIS A 109 -1.79 6.92 -14.23
CA HIS A 109 -2.22 7.28 -15.58
C HIS A 109 -1.11 8.08 -16.30
N VAL A 110 -0.70 7.58 -17.47
CA VAL A 110 0.31 8.22 -18.32
C VAL A 110 -0.23 9.61 -18.70
N PRO A 111 0.57 10.69 -18.56
CA PRO A 111 0.09 12.04 -18.83
C PRO A 111 -0.28 12.21 -20.32
N ALA A 112 -1.23 13.11 -20.59
CA ALA A 112 -1.92 13.26 -21.89
C ALA A 112 -0.96 13.51 -23.08
N ASP A 113 0.23 14.04 -22.81
CA ASP A 113 1.33 14.28 -23.75
C ASP A 113 2.00 13.00 -24.28
N LEU A 114 1.69 11.83 -23.72
CA LEU A 114 2.09 10.51 -24.19
C LEU A 114 0.88 9.63 -24.56
N GLU A 115 -0.31 10.19 -24.54
CA GLU A 115 -1.50 9.52 -25.08
C GLU A 115 -1.35 9.50 -26.61
N PRO A 116 -1.37 8.34 -27.27
CA PRO A 116 -1.31 8.32 -28.73
C PRO A 116 -2.47 9.15 -29.26
N ASP A 117 -2.17 10.12 -30.13
CA ASP A 117 -3.18 10.97 -30.75
C ASP A 117 -4.36 10.10 -31.19
N PRO A 118 -5.59 10.44 -30.78
CA PRO A 118 -6.74 9.63 -31.14
C PRO A 118 -6.75 9.49 -32.66
N VAL A 119 -6.84 8.25 -33.16
CA VAL A 119 -6.89 7.99 -34.59
C VAL A 119 -8.08 8.78 -35.14
N VAL A 120 -7.78 9.89 -35.81
CA VAL A 120 -8.78 10.77 -36.42
C VAL A 120 -9.37 10.00 -37.60
N THR A 121 -10.38 9.17 -37.31
CA THR A 121 -11.10 8.40 -38.32
C THR A 121 -12.04 9.29 -39.14
N GLN A 122 -12.30 10.52 -38.69
CA GLN A 122 -13.27 11.43 -39.28
C GLN A 122 -12.76 12.87 -39.17
N CYS A 123 -12.69 13.57 -40.30
CA CYS A 123 -12.32 14.97 -40.34
C CYS A 123 -13.39 15.81 -39.62
N ILE A 124 -13.04 16.45 -38.51
CA ILE A 124 -13.93 17.39 -37.82
C ILE A 124 -13.65 18.79 -38.41
N PRO A 125 -14.58 19.37 -39.20
CA PRO A 125 -14.37 20.69 -39.78
C PRO A 125 -14.36 21.76 -38.68
N ILE A 126 -13.26 22.50 -38.58
CA ILE A 126 -13.14 23.65 -37.68
C ILE A 126 -13.81 24.86 -38.35
N SER A 127 -14.74 25.49 -37.63
CA SER A 127 -15.35 26.77 -37.99
C SER A 127 -14.26 27.82 -38.25
N GLY A 128 -14.04 28.18 -39.52
CA GLY A 128 -12.95 29.09 -39.92
C GLY A 128 -12.41 28.87 -41.34
N GLY A 129 -12.84 27.81 -42.03
CA GLY A 129 -12.70 27.70 -43.48
C GLY A 129 -11.27 27.41 -43.95
N ARG A 130 -10.75 26.23 -43.58
CA ARG A 130 -9.79 25.40 -44.34
C ARG A 130 -9.62 24.07 -43.59
N GLY A 131 -10.55 23.14 -43.82
CA GLY A 131 -10.47 21.76 -43.33
C GLY A 131 -9.88 20.83 -44.40
N CYS A 132 -8.84 20.09 -44.01
CA CYS A 132 -8.11 18.98 -44.64
C CYS A 132 -8.28 18.68 -46.14
N PRO A 133 -7.20 18.80 -46.94
CA PRO A 133 -6.80 17.81 -47.93
C PRO A 133 -5.76 16.86 -47.29
N GLY A 134 -5.91 15.56 -47.48
CA GLY A 134 -5.16 14.53 -46.74
C GLY A 134 -3.64 14.74 -46.69
N GLY A 135 -3.09 14.65 -45.47
CA GLY A 135 -1.66 14.73 -45.17
C GLY A 135 -1.37 15.71 -44.06
#